data_AF-A0A836F5L4-F1
#
_entry.id   AF-A0A836F5L4-F1
#
_cell.length_a   1.000
_cell.length_b   1.000
_cell.length_c   1.000
_cell.angle_alpha   90.00
_cell.angle_beta   90.00
_cell.angle_gamma   90.00
#
_symmetry.space_group_name_H-M   'P 1'
#
loop_
_entity.id
_entity.type
_entity.pdbx_description
1 polymer ?
#
loop_
_entity_poly.entity_id
_entity_poly.type
_entity_poly.pdbx_seq_one_letter_code
_entity_poly.pdbx_strand_id
1 'polypeptide(L)'
;MNREQLEIYAHKILEELEREREERNFFQLERDKLRTFWEITRHQLNEARAVVRNKEREKEELVENHEAELKLYKQKVKHLMYEHQTNLSETKAEHLVSLKLAQDDHIVQENELIKDKTNLKKVQKEQELAYMNEIRALKAHNSEEMNNMIKKFESEAVELEQKYEQKLTSQYESLILKHRMEITEVEERKNAQIANLIKNHENAFTEMKNYYNDITLNNLSLIKSMKEQMEMMRNNEERMKKQQRELTIENKKYLIDLKALQETITELNRQLANYEKDKQCLVNTKRRLSAVMKDLENLKWENEVLELRFEKCQSERDELHSRFVSAIFELQQKTGLKNVLLEKKLEKLSDLLEQREVQISEVLAAAQLDPAAVINMNKKLEDMLNRKNTAIQDLQYELAKVCKAHDDLLAIYESKLQEYGIPKTELGFQPLRMKTIGTKLSLGPAGLVTANQ
;
A
#
# COMPACT_ATOMS: atom_id res chain seq x y z
N MET A 1 -135.93 69.98 -82.68
CA MET A 1 -135.34 70.44 -81.41
C MET A 1 -135.28 71.96 -81.45
N ASN A 2 -135.69 72.62 -80.36
CA ASN A 2 -135.57 74.07 -80.21
C ASN A 2 -134.11 74.43 -79.82
N ARG A 3 -133.63 75.64 -80.15
CA ARG A 3 -132.21 76.03 -80.03
C ARG A 3 -131.59 75.78 -78.63
N GLU A 4 -132.33 76.02 -77.55
CA GLU A 4 -131.87 75.77 -76.17
C GLU A 4 -131.61 74.28 -75.87
N GLN A 5 -132.36 73.36 -76.49
CA GLN A 5 -132.18 71.92 -76.29
C GLN A 5 -130.89 71.39 -76.96
N LEU A 6 -130.45 72.05 -78.05
CA LEU A 6 -129.21 71.73 -78.74
C LEU A 6 -127.97 72.27 -78.00
N GLU A 7 -128.06 73.46 -77.38
CA GLU A 7 -126.96 74.03 -76.58
C GLU A 7 -126.70 73.20 -75.30
N ILE A 8 -127.76 72.70 -74.64
CA ILE A 8 -127.64 71.80 -73.48
C ILE A 8 -127.06 70.44 -73.89
N TYR A 9 -127.51 69.87 -75.01
CA TYR A 9 -126.97 68.60 -75.50
C TYR A 9 -125.51 68.72 -75.96
N ALA A 10 -125.13 69.84 -76.56
CA ALA A 10 -123.74 70.13 -76.93
C ALA A 10 -122.82 70.30 -75.70
N HIS A 11 -123.29 70.96 -74.63
CA HIS A 11 -122.54 71.06 -73.37
C HIS A 11 -122.37 69.69 -72.71
N LYS A 12 -123.42 68.86 -72.70
CA LYS A 12 -123.35 67.50 -72.16
C LYS A 12 -122.36 66.62 -72.92
N ILE A 13 -122.32 66.71 -74.26
CA ILE A 13 -121.32 65.98 -75.06
C ILE A 13 -119.91 66.53 -74.84
N LEU A 14 -119.73 67.84 -74.62
CA LEU A 14 -118.43 68.43 -74.27
C LEU A 14 -117.94 67.95 -72.91
N GLU A 15 -118.79 67.93 -71.88
CA GLU A 15 -118.47 67.37 -70.56
C GLU A 15 -118.16 65.86 -70.63
N GLU A 16 -118.94 65.09 -71.40
CA GLU A 16 -118.65 63.66 -71.62
C GLU A 16 -117.32 63.47 -72.36
N LEU A 17 -116.98 64.33 -73.33
CA LEU A 17 -115.71 64.28 -74.05
C LEU A 17 -114.52 64.71 -73.19
N GLU A 18 -114.68 65.69 -72.30
CA GLU A 18 -113.67 66.08 -71.32
C GLU A 18 -113.44 64.98 -70.27
N ARG A 19 -114.52 64.37 -69.76
CA ARG A 19 -114.43 63.23 -68.85
C ARG A 19 -113.72 62.03 -69.49
N GLU A 20 -114.08 61.68 -70.73
CA GLU A 20 -113.40 60.60 -71.46
C GLU A 20 -111.91 60.93 -71.73
N ARG A 21 -111.56 62.22 -71.91
CA ARG A 21 -110.16 62.64 -72.01
C ARG A 21 -109.42 62.52 -70.68
N GLU A 22 -110.04 62.91 -69.57
CA GLU A 22 -109.49 62.75 -68.23
C GLU A 22 -109.30 61.28 -67.86
N GLU A 23 -110.30 60.43 -68.13
CA GLU A 23 -110.22 59.00 -67.93
C GLU A 23 -109.11 58.37 -68.80
N ARG A 24 -109.01 58.74 -70.08
CA ARG A 24 -107.90 58.31 -70.95
C ARG A 24 -106.54 58.73 -70.39
N ASN A 25 -106.40 59.98 -69.95
CA ASN A 25 -105.16 60.50 -69.37
C ASN A 25 -104.79 59.76 -68.08
N PHE A 26 -105.78 59.50 -67.22
CA PHE A 26 -105.59 58.71 -65.99
C PHE A 26 -105.11 57.30 -66.31
N PHE A 27 -105.77 56.59 -67.23
CA PHE A 27 -105.36 55.24 -67.63
C PHE A 27 -104.00 55.21 -68.33
N GLN A 28 -103.64 56.25 -69.09
CA GLN A 28 -102.28 56.38 -69.65
C GLN A 28 -101.23 56.55 -68.56
N LEU A 29 -101.48 57.43 -67.58
CA LEU A 29 -100.58 57.64 -66.45
C LEU A 29 -100.41 56.37 -65.61
N GLU A 30 -101.50 55.66 -65.32
CA GLU A 30 -101.47 54.40 -64.57
C GLU A 30 -100.76 53.29 -65.35
N ARG A 31 -100.98 53.17 -66.66
CA ARG A 31 -100.24 52.24 -67.52
C ARG A 31 -98.74 52.54 -67.49
N ASP A 32 -98.37 53.81 -67.62
CA ASP A 32 -96.96 54.22 -67.64
C ASP A 32 -96.31 54.01 -66.26
N LYS A 33 -97.02 54.29 -65.15
CA LYS A 33 -96.58 53.92 -63.79
C LYS A 33 -96.38 52.41 -63.64
N LEU A 34 -97.36 51.60 -64.04
CA LEU A 34 -97.26 50.14 -63.99
C LEU A 34 -96.08 49.63 -64.83
N ARG A 35 -95.83 50.24 -65.99
CA ARG A 35 -94.67 49.93 -66.82
C ARG A 35 -93.37 50.27 -66.11
N THR A 36 -93.24 51.45 -65.50
CA THR A 36 -92.03 51.82 -64.74
C THR A 36 -91.81 50.88 -63.55
N PHE A 37 -92.85 50.53 -62.78
CA PHE A 37 -92.74 49.56 -61.70
C PHE A 37 -92.33 48.18 -62.20
N TRP A 38 -92.89 47.74 -63.33
CA TRP A 38 -92.49 46.48 -63.94
C TRP A 38 -91.03 46.50 -64.40
N GLU A 39 -90.57 47.58 -65.04
CA GLU A 39 -89.17 47.74 -65.47
C GLU A 39 -88.21 47.75 -64.27
N ILE A 40 -88.53 48.49 -63.21
CA ILE A 40 -87.75 48.53 -61.95
C ILE A 40 -87.71 47.15 -61.30
N THR A 41 -88.87 46.50 -61.11
CA THR A 41 -88.94 45.17 -60.47
C THR A 41 -88.21 44.12 -61.30
N ARG A 42 -88.31 44.19 -62.64
CA ARG A 42 -87.55 43.34 -63.55
C ARG A 42 -86.05 43.57 -63.43
N HIS A 43 -85.62 44.83 -63.32
CA HIS A 43 -84.21 45.17 -63.13
C HIS A 43 -83.69 44.65 -61.79
N GLN A 44 -84.41 44.92 -60.69
CA GLN A 44 -84.08 44.41 -59.35
C GLN A 44 -84.04 42.89 -59.30
N LEU A 45 -84.97 42.20 -59.99
CA LEU A 45 -84.94 40.74 -60.09
C LEU A 45 -83.69 40.25 -60.84
N ASN A 46 -83.30 40.94 -61.93
CA ASN A 46 -82.10 40.60 -62.68
C ASN A 46 -80.82 40.85 -61.86
N GLU A 47 -80.76 41.94 -61.11
CA GLU A 47 -79.67 42.25 -60.17
C GLU A 47 -79.58 41.20 -59.06
N ALA A 48 -80.69 40.87 -58.40
CA ALA A 48 -80.74 39.82 -57.37
C ALA A 48 -80.28 38.46 -57.93
N ARG A 49 -80.72 38.10 -59.14
CA ARG A 49 -80.26 36.89 -59.84
C ARG A 49 -78.77 36.94 -60.20
N ALA A 50 -78.21 38.11 -60.47
CA ALA A 50 -76.78 38.27 -60.71
C ALA A 50 -75.98 38.13 -59.41
N VAL A 51 -76.46 38.71 -58.31
CA VAL A 51 -75.85 38.57 -56.97
C VAL A 51 -75.85 37.13 -56.51
N VAL A 52 -76.97 36.41 -56.67
CA VAL A 52 -77.04 34.97 -56.32
C VAL A 52 -76.02 34.16 -57.11
N ARG A 53 -75.94 34.35 -58.44
CA ARG A 53 -74.94 33.68 -59.28
C ARG A 53 -73.50 34.00 -58.88
N ASN A 54 -73.21 35.26 -58.53
CA ASN A 54 -71.88 35.64 -58.05
C ASN A 54 -71.56 34.98 -56.70
N LYS A 55 -72.54 34.86 -55.80
CA LYS A 55 -72.37 34.18 -54.51
C LYS A 55 -72.23 32.67 -54.64
N GLU A 56 -72.92 32.05 -55.59
CA GLU A 56 -72.73 30.64 -55.92
C GLU A 56 -71.32 30.40 -56.45
N ARG A 57 -70.83 31.25 -57.35
CA ARG A 57 -69.44 31.19 -57.84
C ARG A 57 -68.42 31.40 -56.74
N GLU A 58 -68.60 32.39 -55.86
CA GLU A 58 -67.71 32.64 -54.72
C GLU A 58 -67.67 31.43 -53.78
N LYS A 59 -68.82 30.77 -53.56
CA LYS A 59 -68.88 29.52 -52.79
C LYS A 59 -68.11 28.39 -53.48
N GLU A 60 -68.25 28.22 -54.80
CA GLU A 60 -67.49 27.23 -55.57
C GLU A 60 -65.99 27.49 -55.46
N GLU A 61 -65.54 28.72 -55.69
CA GLU A 61 -64.12 29.12 -55.58
C GLU A 61 -63.57 28.86 -54.16
N LEU A 62 -64.35 29.13 -53.11
CA LEU A 62 -63.95 28.82 -51.73
C LEU A 62 -63.85 27.31 -51.46
N VAL A 63 -64.75 26.50 -52.02
CA VAL A 63 -64.71 25.04 -51.89
C VAL A 63 -63.48 24.48 -52.61
N GLU A 64 -63.20 24.95 -53.83
CA GLU A 64 -62.00 24.54 -54.59
C GLU A 64 -60.71 24.91 -53.85
N ASN A 65 -60.63 26.14 -53.32
CA ASN A 65 -59.49 26.58 -52.53
C ASN A 65 -59.32 25.73 -51.26
N HIS A 66 -60.41 25.45 -50.54
CA HIS A 66 -60.35 24.60 -49.36
C HIS A 66 -59.90 23.18 -49.69
N GLU A 67 -60.38 22.61 -50.81
CA GLU A 67 -59.94 21.28 -51.26
C GLU A 67 -58.45 21.26 -51.62
N ALA A 68 -57.95 22.32 -52.27
CA ALA A 68 -56.53 22.47 -52.59
C ALA A 68 -55.67 22.59 -51.32
N GLU A 69 -56.09 23.40 -50.34
CA GLU A 69 -55.43 23.50 -49.04
C GLU A 69 -55.40 22.15 -48.31
N LEU A 70 -56.53 21.43 -48.30
CA LEU A 70 -56.63 20.14 -47.63
C LEU A 70 -55.72 19.09 -48.29
N LYS A 71 -55.54 19.14 -49.62
CA LYS A 71 -54.54 18.31 -50.34
C LYS A 71 -53.11 18.69 -49.95
N LEU A 72 -52.79 19.99 -49.86
CA LEU A 72 -51.48 20.47 -49.43
C LEU A 72 -51.17 20.03 -47.99
N TYR A 73 -52.10 20.22 -47.06
CA TYR A 73 -51.94 19.78 -45.67
C TYR A 73 -51.75 18.26 -45.56
N LYS A 74 -52.52 17.46 -46.32
CA LYS A 74 -52.32 16.01 -46.39
C LYS A 74 -50.92 15.64 -46.88
N GLN A 75 -50.40 16.33 -47.90
CA GLN A 75 -49.03 16.11 -48.37
C GLN A 75 -47.99 16.51 -47.33
N LYS A 76 -48.17 17.65 -46.66
CA LYS A 76 -47.28 18.14 -45.60
C LYS A 76 -47.20 17.15 -44.42
N VAL A 77 -48.34 16.60 -43.99
CA VAL A 77 -48.38 15.57 -42.95
C VAL A 77 -47.65 14.30 -43.40
N LYS A 78 -47.87 13.85 -44.64
CA LYS A 78 -47.14 12.68 -45.19
C LYS A 78 -45.63 12.91 -45.23
N HIS A 79 -45.18 14.09 -45.66
CA HIS A 79 -43.77 14.44 -45.70
C HIS A 79 -43.18 14.46 -44.29
N LEU A 80 -43.85 15.11 -43.33
CA LEU A 80 -43.42 15.18 -41.94
C LEU A 80 -43.32 13.77 -41.30
N MET A 81 -44.28 12.89 -41.57
CA MET A 81 -44.21 11.50 -41.10
C MET A 81 -43.04 10.73 -41.71
N TYR A 82 -42.78 10.91 -43.00
CA TYR A 82 -41.65 10.28 -43.68
C TYR A 82 -40.31 10.80 -43.14
N GLU A 83 -40.19 12.11 -42.94
CA GLU A 83 -39.01 12.76 -42.37
C GLU A 83 -38.75 12.25 -40.95
N HIS A 84 -39.78 12.24 -40.09
CA HIS A 84 -39.66 11.68 -38.74
C HIS A 84 -39.23 10.21 -38.75
N GLN A 85 -39.82 9.39 -39.62
CA GLN A 85 -39.44 7.99 -39.73
C GLN A 85 -38.00 7.82 -40.22
N THR A 86 -37.56 8.66 -41.15
CA THR A 86 -36.20 8.64 -41.69
C THR A 86 -35.19 9.06 -40.62
N ASN A 87 -35.43 10.19 -39.97
CA ASN A 87 -34.59 10.71 -38.89
C ASN A 87 -34.49 9.70 -37.73
N LEU A 88 -35.60 9.04 -37.38
CA LEU A 88 -35.61 8.01 -36.35
C LEU A 88 -34.76 6.79 -36.74
N SER A 89 -34.87 6.33 -37.99
CA SER A 89 -34.05 5.24 -38.51
C SER A 89 -32.56 5.60 -38.56
N GLU A 90 -32.23 6.82 -38.99
CA GLU A 90 -30.86 7.33 -39.05
C GLU A 90 -30.26 7.44 -37.65
N THR A 91 -30.96 8.08 -36.70
CA THR A 91 -30.52 8.20 -35.30
C THR A 91 -30.28 6.82 -34.67
N LYS A 92 -31.16 5.85 -34.96
CA LYS A 92 -30.99 4.46 -34.48
C LYS A 92 -29.74 3.80 -35.08
N ALA A 93 -29.47 4.01 -36.37
CA ALA A 93 -28.29 3.48 -37.03
C ALA A 93 -27.01 4.11 -36.46
N GLU A 94 -26.99 5.44 -36.29
CA GLU A 94 -25.87 6.16 -35.67
C GLU A 94 -25.59 5.69 -34.24
N HIS A 95 -26.65 5.46 -33.45
CA HIS A 95 -26.51 4.97 -32.09
C HIS A 95 -25.93 3.54 -32.05
N LEU A 96 -26.38 2.66 -32.96
CA LEU A 96 -25.82 1.30 -33.08
C LEU A 96 -24.35 1.31 -33.48
N VAL A 97 -23.96 2.17 -34.42
CA VAL A 97 -22.55 2.33 -34.82
C VAL A 97 -21.73 2.86 -33.65
N SER A 98 -22.21 3.88 -32.94
CA SER A 98 -21.53 4.45 -31.77
C SER A 98 -21.35 3.42 -30.65
N LEU A 99 -22.39 2.62 -30.38
CA LEU A 99 -22.34 1.53 -29.41
C LEU A 99 -21.31 0.46 -29.82
N LYS A 100 -21.25 0.13 -31.11
CA LYS A 100 -20.31 -0.86 -31.63
C LYS A 100 -18.86 -0.37 -31.53
N LEU A 101 -18.60 0.90 -31.87
CA LEU A 101 -17.28 1.51 -31.70
C LEU A 101 -16.85 1.52 -30.23
N ALA A 102 -17.74 1.92 -29.31
CA ALA A 102 -17.45 1.87 -27.87
C ALA A 102 -17.16 0.44 -27.39
N GLN A 103 -17.90 -0.55 -27.87
CA GLN A 103 -17.65 -1.96 -27.56
C GLN A 103 -16.29 -2.42 -28.07
N ASP A 104 -15.94 -2.08 -29.31
CA ASP A 104 -14.66 -2.48 -29.91
C ASP A 104 -13.47 -1.81 -29.19
N ASP A 105 -13.60 -0.53 -28.81
CA ASP A 105 -12.61 0.18 -27.99
C ASP A 105 -12.42 -0.49 -26.62
N HIS A 106 -13.52 -0.88 -25.95
CA HIS A 106 -13.44 -1.61 -24.69
C HIS A 106 -12.74 -2.97 -24.85
N ILE A 107 -12.99 -3.70 -25.94
CA ILE A 107 -12.30 -4.96 -26.23
C ILE A 107 -10.80 -4.74 -26.43
N VAL A 108 -10.39 -3.66 -27.11
CA VAL A 108 -8.97 -3.33 -27.29
C VAL A 108 -8.32 -3.02 -25.94
N GLN A 109 -8.94 -2.18 -25.12
CA GLN A 109 -8.45 -1.86 -23.77
C GLN A 109 -8.34 -3.11 -22.87
N GLU A 110 -9.34 -4.00 -22.90
CA GLU A 110 -9.30 -5.25 -22.14
C GLU A 110 -8.12 -6.13 -22.58
N ASN A 111 -7.90 -6.25 -23.88
CA ASN A 111 -6.78 -7.02 -24.42
C ASN A 111 -5.41 -6.42 -24.04
N GLU A 112 -5.28 -5.10 -24.01
CA GLU A 112 -4.08 -4.41 -23.54
C GLU A 112 -3.84 -4.69 -22.04
N LEU A 113 -4.88 -4.57 -21.21
CA LEU A 113 -4.78 -4.90 -19.78
C LEU A 113 -4.40 -6.36 -19.53
N ILE A 114 -4.90 -7.30 -20.34
CA ILE A 114 -4.52 -8.71 -20.27
C ILE A 114 -3.04 -8.89 -20.63
N LYS A 115 -2.54 -8.21 -21.68
CA LYS A 115 -1.12 -8.23 -22.06
C LYS A 115 -0.24 -7.64 -20.96
N ASP A 116 -0.61 -6.50 -20.40
CA ASP A 116 0.14 -5.87 -19.31
C ASP A 116 0.18 -6.75 -18.07
N LYS A 117 -0.96 -7.37 -17.71
CA LYS A 117 -1.03 -8.33 -16.60
C LYS A 117 -0.11 -9.53 -16.82
N THR A 118 -0.05 -10.07 -18.04
CA THR A 118 0.83 -11.22 -18.35
C THR A 118 2.31 -10.83 -18.35
N ASN A 119 2.65 -9.65 -18.87
CA ASN A 119 3.99 -9.08 -18.82
C ASN A 119 4.45 -8.81 -17.38
N LEU A 120 3.62 -8.18 -16.55
CA LEU A 120 3.91 -7.94 -15.14
C LEU A 120 4.16 -9.24 -14.38
N LYS A 121 3.35 -10.28 -14.62
CA LYS A 121 3.59 -11.61 -14.02
C LYS A 121 4.93 -12.22 -14.45
N LYS A 122 5.34 -12.02 -15.71
CA LYS A 122 6.63 -12.49 -16.21
C LYS A 122 7.78 -11.76 -15.52
N VAL A 123 7.72 -10.43 -15.45
CA VAL A 123 8.74 -9.60 -14.77
C VAL A 123 8.84 -9.97 -13.29
N GLN A 124 7.70 -10.17 -12.60
CA GLN A 124 7.68 -10.61 -11.22
C GLN A 124 8.41 -11.95 -11.05
N LYS A 125 8.12 -12.93 -11.91
CA LYS A 125 8.76 -14.25 -11.86
C LYS A 125 10.27 -14.18 -12.15
N GLU A 126 10.68 -13.30 -13.06
CA GLU A 126 12.11 -13.04 -13.35
C GLU A 126 12.81 -12.42 -12.14
N GLN A 127 12.18 -11.46 -11.46
CA GLN A 127 12.70 -10.87 -10.22
C GLN A 127 12.80 -11.90 -9.09
N GLU A 128 11.76 -12.73 -8.88
CA GLU A 128 11.78 -13.81 -7.89
C GLU A 128 12.92 -14.80 -8.15
N LEU A 129 13.17 -15.15 -9.42
CA LEU A 129 14.29 -16.01 -9.79
C LEU A 129 15.65 -15.33 -9.56
N ALA A 130 15.76 -14.03 -9.85
CA ALA A 130 16.97 -13.25 -9.60
C ALA A 130 17.31 -13.22 -8.10
N TYR A 131 16.33 -12.91 -7.23
CA TYR A 131 16.53 -12.94 -5.78
C TYR A 131 16.87 -14.33 -5.27
N MET A 132 16.25 -15.38 -5.80
CA MET A 132 16.60 -16.75 -5.43
C MET A 132 18.05 -17.10 -5.79
N ASN A 133 18.53 -16.64 -6.95
CA ASN A 133 19.91 -16.84 -7.37
C ASN A 133 20.89 -16.06 -6.49
N GLU A 134 20.56 -14.83 -6.12
CA GLU A 134 21.36 -14.01 -5.19
C GLU A 134 21.47 -14.67 -3.82
N ILE A 135 20.36 -15.17 -3.26
CA ILE A 135 20.36 -15.93 -2.00
C ILE A 135 21.21 -17.19 -2.11
N ARG A 136 21.14 -17.92 -3.24
CA ARG A 136 22.00 -19.10 -3.45
C ARG A 136 23.48 -18.72 -3.51
N ALA A 137 23.82 -17.64 -4.20
CA ALA A 137 25.20 -17.15 -4.29
C ALA A 137 25.73 -16.76 -2.90
N LEU A 138 24.95 -16.01 -2.11
CA LEU A 138 25.32 -15.65 -0.73
C LEU A 138 25.50 -16.89 0.16
N LYS A 139 24.60 -17.88 0.06
CA LYS A 139 24.74 -19.15 0.80
C LYS A 139 26.00 -19.93 0.40
N ALA A 140 26.30 -19.99 -0.89
CA ALA A 140 27.52 -20.65 -1.39
C ALA A 140 28.77 -19.94 -0.89
N HIS A 141 28.81 -18.60 -0.95
CA HIS A 141 29.92 -17.80 -0.45
C HIS A 141 30.13 -17.98 1.06
N ASN A 142 29.06 -17.89 1.86
CA ASN A 142 29.14 -18.13 3.30
C ASN A 142 29.59 -19.56 3.65
N SER A 143 29.17 -20.56 2.86
CA SER A 143 29.67 -21.94 3.02
C SER A 143 31.16 -22.06 2.72
N GLU A 144 31.66 -21.32 1.72
CA GLU A 144 33.08 -21.29 1.38
C GLU A 144 33.90 -20.58 2.47
N GLU A 145 33.43 -19.44 2.98
CA GLU A 145 34.05 -18.74 4.10
C GLU A 145 34.10 -19.60 5.37
N MET A 146 32.99 -20.28 5.70
CA MET A 146 32.95 -21.22 6.83
C MET A 146 33.96 -22.35 6.65
N ASN A 147 34.03 -22.96 5.47
CA ASN A 147 35.01 -24.01 5.18
C ASN A 147 36.45 -23.51 5.29
N ASN A 148 36.73 -22.29 4.83
CA ASN A 148 38.04 -21.69 4.95
C ASN A 148 38.40 -21.41 6.41
N MET A 149 37.43 -20.99 7.23
CA MET A 149 37.62 -20.79 8.66
C MET A 149 37.88 -22.11 9.40
N ILE A 150 37.13 -23.16 9.07
CA ILE A 150 37.34 -24.51 9.62
C ILE A 150 38.75 -25.00 9.29
N LYS A 151 39.18 -24.90 8.03
CA LYS A 151 40.54 -25.29 7.63
C LYS A 151 41.64 -24.52 8.36
N LYS A 152 41.44 -23.22 8.61
CA LYS A 152 42.38 -22.41 9.40
C LYS A 152 42.46 -22.92 10.84
N PHE A 153 41.32 -23.16 11.49
CA PHE A 153 41.30 -23.69 12.85
C PHE A 153 41.89 -25.11 12.95
N GLU A 154 41.64 -25.97 11.96
CA GLU A 154 42.28 -27.30 11.88
C GLU A 154 43.80 -27.17 11.77
N SER A 155 44.31 -26.27 10.91
CA SER A 155 45.75 -26.03 10.78
C SER A 155 46.36 -25.49 12.08
N GLU A 156 45.71 -24.50 12.71
CA GLU A 156 46.16 -23.92 13.97
C GLU A 156 46.17 -24.95 15.11
N ALA A 157 45.17 -25.84 15.16
CA ALA A 157 45.11 -26.93 16.14
C ALA A 157 46.26 -27.92 15.95
N VAL A 158 46.53 -28.35 14.70
CA VAL A 158 47.64 -29.26 14.39
C VAL A 158 48.99 -28.62 14.73
N GLU A 159 49.20 -27.35 14.38
CA GLU A 159 50.43 -26.63 14.73
C GLU A 159 50.63 -26.53 16.25
N LEU A 160 49.54 -26.28 16.99
CA LEU A 160 49.57 -26.19 18.44
C LEU A 160 49.88 -27.55 19.08
N GLU A 161 49.25 -28.62 18.63
CA GLU A 161 49.53 -30.00 19.07
C GLU A 161 51.00 -30.35 18.82
N GLN A 162 51.49 -30.12 17.60
CA GLN A 162 52.89 -30.41 17.24
C GLN A 162 53.87 -29.62 18.12
N LYS A 163 53.58 -28.34 18.42
CA LYS A 163 54.41 -27.52 19.29
C LYS A 163 54.45 -28.05 20.72
N TYR A 164 53.33 -28.50 21.27
CA TYR A 164 53.29 -29.08 22.62
C TYR A 164 53.93 -30.46 22.68
N GLU A 165 53.79 -31.27 21.64
CA GLU A 165 54.42 -32.58 21.56
C GLU A 165 55.95 -32.48 21.43
N GLN A 166 56.46 -31.52 20.65
CA GLN A 166 57.89 -31.20 20.63
C GLN A 166 58.39 -30.73 22.01
N LYS A 167 57.63 -29.87 22.69
CA LYS A 167 57.98 -29.40 24.03
C LYS A 167 58.00 -30.54 25.05
N LEU A 168 57.05 -31.46 24.97
CA LEU A 168 56.97 -32.64 25.83
C LEU A 168 58.16 -33.57 25.58
N THR A 169 58.46 -33.88 24.32
CA THR A 169 59.61 -34.71 23.92
C THR A 169 60.93 -34.10 24.42
N SER A 170 61.15 -32.80 24.22
CA SER A 170 62.34 -32.11 24.70
C SER A 170 62.49 -32.16 26.23
N GLN A 171 61.38 -32.02 26.97
CA GLN A 171 61.38 -32.17 28.44
C GLN A 171 61.71 -33.60 28.87
N TYR A 172 61.16 -34.61 28.19
CA TYR A 172 61.50 -36.01 28.44
C TYR A 172 62.98 -36.28 28.19
N GLU A 173 63.53 -35.83 27.06
CA GLU A 173 64.95 -35.97 26.74
C GLU A 173 65.84 -35.28 27.78
N SER A 174 65.49 -34.07 28.20
CA SER A 174 66.22 -33.34 29.24
C SER A 174 66.18 -34.08 30.59
N LEU A 175 65.05 -34.68 30.95
CA LEU A 175 64.91 -35.41 32.20
C LEU A 175 65.68 -36.74 32.17
N ILE A 176 65.63 -37.45 31.05
CA ILE A 176 66.42 -38.67 30.82
C ILE A 176 67.91 -38.35 30.89
N LEU A 177 68.35 -37.26 30.25
CA LEU A 177 69.74 -36.84 30.30
C LEU A 177 70.18 -36.52 31.74
N LYS A 178 69.36 -35.76 32.48
CA LYS A 178 69.62 -35.45 33.88
C LYS A 178 69.73 -36.72 34.73
N HIS A 179 68.78 -37.65 34.57
CA HIS A 179 68.81 -38.92 35.28
C HIS A 179 70.07 -39.74 34.95
N ARG A 180 70.46 -39.78 33.66
CA ARG A 180 71.69 -40.45 33.24
C ARG A 180 72.93 -39.81 33.85
N MET A 181 72.99 -38.48 33.89
CA MET A 181 74.07 -37.74 34.54
C MET A 181 74.15 -38.04 36.05
N GLU A 182 73.01 -38.05 36.75
CA GLU A 182 72.93 -38.40 38.17
C GLU A 182 73.41 -39.85 38.43
N ILE A 183 73.04 -40.80 37.56
CA ILE A 183 73.54 -42.18 37.64
C ILE A 183 75.06 -42.22 37.47
N THR A 184 75.60 -41.59 36.42
CA THR A 184 77.05 -41.57 36.18
C THR A 184 77.81 -40.91 37.32
N GLU A 185 77.28 -39.83 37.90
CA GLU A 185 77.90 -39.17 39.05
C GLU A 185 77.92 -40.09 40.29
N VAL A 186 76.83 -40.81 40.55
CA VAL A 186 76.76 -41.80 41.63
C VAL A 186 77.72 -42.97 41.39
N GLU A 187 77.83 -43.45 40.15
CA GLU A 187 78.77 -44.50 39.76
C GLU A 187 80.23 -44.04 39.94
N GLU A 188 80.58 -42.83 39.51
CA GLU A 188 81.90 -42.25 39.73
C GLU A 188 82.23 -42.10 41.22
N ARG A 189 81.29 -41.59 42.03
CA ARG A 189 81.47 -41.51 43.49
C ARG A 189 81.68 -42.89 44.12
N LYS A 190 80.90 -43.89 43.72
CA LYS A 190 81.06 -45.28 44.21
C LYS A 190 82.39 -45.89 43.76
N ASN A 191 82.79 -45.69 42.50
CA ASN A 191 84.07 -46.17 41.98
C ASN A 191 85.25 -45.52 42.68
N ALA A 192 85.18 -44.21 42.97
CA ALA A 192 86.18 -43.52 43.77
C ALA A 192 86.25 -44.07 45.21
N GLN A 193 85.10 -44.38 45.83
CA GLN A 193 85.07 -45.02 47.14
C GLN A 193 85.66 -46.43 47.11
N ILE A 194 85.36 -47.22 46.08
CA ILE A 194 85.96 -48.55 45.87
C ILE A 194 87.48 -48.43 45.71
N ALA A 195 87.96 -47.50 44.89
CA ALA A 195 89.39 -47.27 44.70
C ALA A 195 90.10 -46.85 46.00
N ASN A 196 89.48 -45.97 46.79
CA ASN A 196 89.98 -45.60 48.12
C ASN A 196 89.97 -46.80 49.08
N LEU A 197 88.94 -47.64 49.05
CA LEU A 197 88.84 -48.83 49.89
C LEU A 197 89.92 -49.86 49.52
N ILE A 198 90.16 -50.08 48.23
CA ILE A 198 91.25 -50.93 47.73
C ILE A 198 92.59 -50.39 48.23
N LYS A 199 92.86 -49.09 48.07
CA LYS A 199 94.09 -48.46 48.55
C LYS A 199 94.25 -48.59 50.06
N ASN A 200 93.18 -48.37 50.82
CA ASN A 200 93.19 -48.55 52.28
C ASN A 200 93.45 -50.00 52.67
N HIS A 201 92.85 -50.97 51.97
CA HIS A 201 93.13 -52.39 52.18
C HIS A 201 94.56 -52.76 51.81
N GLU A 202 95.13 -52.19 50.75
CA GLU A 202 96.52 -52.42 50.34
C GLU A 202 97.52 -51.83 51.35
N ASN A 203 97.21 -50.64 51.88
CA ASN A 203 97.95 -50.04 53.00
C ASN A 203 97.84 -50.92 54.25
N ALA A 204 96.62 -51.30 54.66
CA ALA A 204 96.40 -52.15 55.82
C ALA A 204 97.04 -53.54 55.64
N PHE A 205 97.07 -54.09 54.43
CA PHE A 205 97.75 -55.34 54.12
C PHE A 205 99.27 -55.18 54.21
N THR A 206 99.81 -54.03 53.77
CA THR A 206 101.23 -53.70 53.90
C THR A 206 101.61 -53.50 55.38
N GLU A 207 100.79 -52.79 56.15
CA GLU A 207 100.92 -52.65 57.59
C GLU A 207 100.80 -54.00 58.30
N MET A 208 99.87 -54.86 57.89
CA MET A 208 99.70 -56.22 58.43
C MET A 208 100.89 -57.11 58.05
N LYS A 209 101.46 -56.96 56.86
CA LYS A 209 102.68 -57.66 56.44
C LYS A 209 103.89 -57.18 57.25
N ASN A 210 104.00 -55.88 57.51
CA ASN A 210 105.03 -55.32 58.39
C ASN A 210 104.83 -55.78 59.84
N TYR A 211 103.60 -55.73 60.35
CA TYR A 211 103.22 -56.22 61.66
C TYR A 211 103.48 -57.72 61.81
N TYR A 212 103.20 -58.53 60.79
CA TYR A 212 103.56 -59.96 60.80
C TYR A 212 105.05 -60.19 60.63
N ASN A 213 105.79 -59.36 59.89
CA ASN A 213 107.26 -59.42 59.92
C ASN A 213 107.81 -59.11 61.31
N ASP A 214 107.28 -58.07 61.97
CA ASP A 214 107.63 -57.68 63.33
C ASP A 214 107.20 -58.74 64.35
N ILE A 215 106.04 -59.36 64.14
CA ILE A 215 105.57 -60.51 64.91
C ILE A 215 106.35 -61.77 64.55
N THR A 216 106.92 -61.95 63.36
CA THR A 216 107.77 -63.13 63.07
C THR A 216 109.08 -62.99 63.84
N LEU A 217 109.61 -61.76 63.91
CA LEU A 217 110.70 -61.37 64.81
C LEU A 217 110.33 -61.53 66.29
N ASN A 218 109.11 -61.13 66.69
CA ASN A 218 108.67 -61.13 68.09
C ASN A 218 108.06 -62.47 68.56
N ASN A 219 107.54 -63.31 67.67
CA ASN A 219 107.07 -64.68 67.93
C ASN A 219 108.23 -65.65 68.04
N LEU A 220 109.38 -65.36 67.42
CA LEU A 220 110.62 -66.03 67.78
C LEU A 220 110.93 -65.85 69.29
N SER A 221 110.55 -64.70 69.88
CA SER A 221 110.63 -64.45 71.33
C SER A 221 109.41 -64.87 72.15
N LEU A 222 108.18 -64.87 71.58
CA LEU A 222 106.92 -65.12 72.29
C LEU A 222 106.43 -66.58 72.22
N ILE A 223 106.93 -67.40 71.28
CA ILE A 223 106.72 -68.88 71.26
C ILE A 223 107.23 -69.54 72.55
N LYS A 224 108.11 -68.86 73.30
CA LYS A 224 108.54 -69.28 74.63
C LYS A 224 107.49 -69.04 75.74
N SER A 225 106.50 -68.18 75.52
CA SER A 225 105.64 -67.63 76.59
C SER A 225 104.14 -67.96 76.48
N MET A 226 103.62 -68.35 75.31
CA MET A 226 102.16 -68.54 75.13
C MET A 226 101.72 -70.00 75.00
N LYS A 227 102.42 -70.90 75.70
CA LYS A 227 101.96 -72.28 75.94
C LYS A 227 100.96 -72.40 77.08
N GLU A 228 100.58 -71.29 77.73
CA GLU A 228 100.06 -71.32 79.11
C GLU A 228 98.65 -70.74 79.32
N GLN A 229 97.99 -70.13 78.32
CA GLN A 229 96.71 -69.42 78.59
C GLN A 229 95.62 -69.65 77.52
N MET A 230 95.42 -70.89 77.09
CA MET A 230 94.36 -71.24 76.12
C MET A 230 93.13 -71.95 76.73
N GLU A 231 92.96 -71.97 78.05
CA GLU A 231 91.94 -72.82 78.69
C GLU A 231 90.79 -72.06 79.42
N MET A 232 90.60 -70.74 79.22
CA MET A 232 89.69 -69.96 80.09
C MET A 232 88.52 -69.21 79.44
N MET A 233 88.03 -69.60 78.27
CA MET A 233 86.78 -69.02 77.73
C MET A 233 85.88 -70.04 77.05
N ARG A 234 85.27 -70.95 77.84
CA ARG A 234 84.31 -71.93 77.31
C ARG A 234 82.97 -72.05 78.05
N ASN A 235 82.57 -71.13 78.95
CA ASN A 235 81.31 -71.28 79.71
C ASN A 235 80.50 -69.98 79.91
N ASN A 236 79.71 -69.53 78.92
CA ASN A 236 78.67 -68.50 79.18
C ASN A 236 77.41 -68.56 78.29
N GLU A 237 77.08 -69.73 77.72
CA GLU A 237 76.06 -69.81 76.66
C GLU A 237 74.62 -70.09 77.15
N GLU A 238 74.40 -70.38 78.43
CA GLU A 238 73.14 -71.01 78.88
C GLU A 238 72.08 -70.07 79.50
N ARG A 239 72.29 -68.74 79.48
CA ARG A 239 71.40 -67.78 80.18
C ARG A 239 70.27 -67.14 79.34
N MET A 240 70.26 -67.26 78.01
CA MET A 240 69.38 -66.47 77.11
C MET A 240 67.99 -67.07 76.80
N LYS A 241 67.67 -68.31 77.19
CA LYS A 241 66.48 -69.02 76.68
C LYS A 241 65.15 -68.81 77.44
N LYS A 242 65.09 -67.98 78.49
CA LYS A 242 63.85 -67.80 79.31
C LYS A 242 63.03 -66.53 79.04
N GLN A 243 63.56 -65.50 78.37
CA GLN A 243 62.83 -64.23 78.08
C GLN A 243 61.92 -64.29 76.83
N GLN A 244 61.95 -65.36 76.04
CA GLN A 244 61.29 -65.41 74.73
C GLN A 244 59.77 -65.69 74.79
N ARG A 245 59.24 -66.24 75.90
CA ARG A 245 57.84 -66.72 75.96
C ARG A 245 56.82 -65.67 76.43
N GLU A 246 57.21 -64.70 77.26
CA GLU A 246 56.31 -63.62 77.71
C GLU A 246 56.04 -62.58 76.61
N LEU A 247 57.05 -62.24 75.81
CA LEU A 247 56.94 -61.33 74.65
C LEU A 247 56.00 -61.84 73.54
N THR A 248 55.72 -63.14 73.47
CA THR A 248 54.92 -63.73 72.38
C THR A 248 53.41 -63.59 72.60
N ILE A 249 52.96 -63.48 73.86
CA ILE A 249 51.53 -63.37 74.21
C ILE A 249 51.07 -61.90 74.15
N GLU A 250 51.91 -60.95 74.56
CA GLU A 250 51.63 -59.51 74.45
C GLU A 250 51.50 -59.07 72.98
N ASN A 251 52.36 -59.59 72.10
CA ASN A 251 52.39 -59.24 70.68
C ASN A 251 51.11 -59.66 69.92
N LYS A 252 50.41 -60.71 70.36
CA LYS A 252 49.14 -61.15 69.77
C LYS A 252 47.95 -60.27 70.15
N LYS A 253 47.97 -59.64 71.34
CA LYS A 253 46.90 -58.73 71.79
C LYS A 253 46.98 -57.39 71.06
N TYR A 254 48.18 -56.81 70.95
CA TYR A 254 48.40 -55.56 70.20
C TYR A 254 48.02 -55.68 68.71
N LEU A 255 48.17 -56.86 68.10
CA LEU A 255 47.78 -57.11 66.71
C LEU A 255 46.26 -57.04 66.46
N ILE A 256 45.44 -57.46 67.42
CA ILE A 256 43.97 -57.41 67.31
C ILE A 256 43.49 -55.97 67.48
N ASP A 257 44.01 -55.25 68.48
CA ASP A 257 43.68 -53.84 68.73
C ASP A 257 44.13 -52.94 67.56
N LEU A 258 45.30 -53.21 66.98
CA LEU A 258 45.80 -52.52 65.79
C LEU A 258 44.85 -52.70 64.60
N LYS A 259 44.33 -53.91 64.38
CA LYS A 259 43.44 -54.22 63.25
C LYS A 259 42.08 -53.51 63.38
N ALA A 260 41.52 -53.45 64.59
CA ALA A 260 40.28 -52.71 64.87
C ALA A 260 40.45 -51.18 64.71
N LEU A 261 41.60 -50.62 65.15
CA LEU A 261 41.94 -49.22 64.88
C LEU A 261 42.13 -48.96 63.37
N GLN A 262 42.68 -49.91 62.63
CA GLN A 262 42.92 -49.76 61.19
C GLN A 262 41.61 -49.76 60.39
N GLU A 263 40.64 -50.61 60.76
CA GLU A 263 39.30 -50.61 60.17
C GLU A 263 38.54 -49.29 60.46
N THR A 264 38.60 -48.78 61.70
CA THR A 264 38.00 -47.48 62.05
C THR A 264 38.66 -46.31 61.32
N ILE A 265 39.98 -46.33 61.12
CA ILE A 265 40.68 -45.34 60.28
C ILE A 265 40.22 -45.41 58.83
N THR A 266 40.02 -46.61 58.26
CA THR A 266 39.52 -46.74 56.88
C THR A 266 38.10 -46.20 56.72
N GLU A 267 37.23 -46.45 57.68
CA GLU A 267 35.84 -45.95 57.64
C GLU A 267 35.79 -44.42 57.83
N LEU A 268 36.60 -43.86 58.74
CA LEU A 268 36.72 -42.41 58.91
C LEU A 268 37.27 -41.74 57.65
N ASN A 269 38.29 -42.31 57.00
CA ASN A 269 38.82 -41.80 55.74
C ASN A 269 37.77 -41.84 54.61
N ARG A 270 36.94 -42.89 54.57
CA ARG A 270 35.83 -43.00 53.61
C ARG A 270 34.79 -41.89 53.83
N GLN A 271 34.42 -41.62 55.09
CA GLN A 271 33.48 -40.55 55.43
C GLN A 271 34.05 -39.17 55.11
N LEU A 272 35.35 -38.95 55.35
CA LEU A 272 36.05 -37.70 55.01
C LEU A 272 36.07 -37.46 53.50
N ALA A 273 36.33 -38.51 52.70
CA ALA A 273 36.29 -38.42 51.24
C ALA A 273 34.88 -38.11 50.71
N ASN A 274 33.83 -38.66 51.32
CA ASN A 274 32.44 -38.33 50.96
C ASN A 274 32.10 -36.89 51.33
N TYR A 275 32.50 -36.43 52.52
CA TYR A 275 32.30 -35.04 52.94
C TYR A 275 32.98 -34.03 52.00
N GLU A 276 34.20 -34.30 51.55
CA GLU A 276 34.90 -33.43 50.59
C GLU A 276 34.18 -33.39 49.23
N LYS A 277 33.64 -34.53 48.77
CA LYS A 277 32.80 -34.59 47.56
C LYS A 277 31.52 -33.76 47.71
N ASP A 278 30.81 -33.91 48.82
CA ASP A 278 29.57 -33.18 49.09
C ASP A 278 29.81 -31.67 49.17
N LYS A 279 30.91 -31.27 49.79
CA LYS A 279 31.36 -29.87 49.83
C LYS A 279 31.62 -29.31 48.43
N GLN A 280 32.29 -30.07 47.55
CA GLN A 280 32.52 -29.65 46.17
C GLN A 280 31.21 -29.56 45.37
N CYS A 281 30.31 -30.53 45.54
CA CYS A 281 28.97 -30.49 44.96
C CYS A 281 28.18 -29.26 45.41
N LEU A 282 28.24 -28.92 46.71
CA LEU A 282 27.58 -27.74 47.27
C LEU A 282 28.13 -26.43 46.69
N VAL A 283 29.45 -26.33 46.48
CA VAL A 283 30.06 -25.15 45.83
C VAL A 283 29.56 -25.02 44.39
N ASN A 284 29.50 -26.12 43.64
CA ASN A 284 29.04 -26.13 42.26
C ASN A 284 27.55 -25.76 42.15
N THR A 285 26.70 -26.29 43.03
CA THR A 285 25.26 -25.95 43.05
C THR A 285 25.02 -24.51 43.46
N LYS A 286 25.76 -23.97 44.44
CA LYS A 286 25.69 -22.55 44.81
C LYS A 286 26.09 -21.64 43.65
N ARG A 287 27.15 -21.99 42.90
CA ARG A 287 27.57 -21.23 41.72
C ARG A 287 26.47 -21.24 40.65
N ARG A 288 25.88 -22.41 40.37
CA ARG A 288 24.78 -22.54 39.41
C ARG A 288 23.53 -21.76 39.85
N LEU A 289 23.18 -21.81 41.13
CA LEU A 289 22.07 -21.05 41.69
C LEU A 289 22.30 -19.54 41.52
N SER A 290 23.50 -19.05 41.82
CA SER A 290 23.84 -17.63 41.64
C SER A 290 23.74 -17.19 40.17
N ALA A 291 24.15 -18.02 39.22
CA ALA A 291 23.99 -17.74 37.79
C ALA A 291 22.51 -17.67 37.40
N VAL A 292 21.71 -18.67 37.79
CA VAL A 292 20.27 -18.72 37.50
C VAL A 292 19.51 -17.56 38.15
N MET A 293 19.90 -17.13 39.36
CA MET A 293 19.28 -15.96 40.01
C MET A 293 19.57 -14.67 39.24
N LYS A 294 20.79 -14.50 38.73
CA LYS A 294 21.14 -13.35 37.89
C LYS A 294 20.35 -13.37 36.57
N ASP A 295 20.23 -14.53 35.93
CA ASP A 295 19.45 -14.67 34.70
C ASP A 295 17.96 -14.38 34.95
N LEU A 296 17.41 -14.79 36.09
CA LEU A 296 16.05 -14.49 36.50
C LEU A 296 15.82 -12.98 36.71
N GLU A 297 16.77 -12.28 37.35
CA GLU A 297 16.69 -10.82 37.53
C GLU A 297 16.74 -10.10 36.18
N ASN A 298 17.64 -10.51 35.28
CA ASN A 298 17.73 -9.95 33.93
C ASN A 298 16.42 -10.16 33.16
N LEU A 299 15.87 -11.38 33.16
CA LEU A 299 14.62 -11.71 32.48
C LEU A 299 13.43 -10.94 33.05
N LYS A 300 13.37 -10.72 34.37
CA LYS A 300 12.34 -9.88 34.98
C LYS A 300 12.41 -8.45 34.48
N TRP A 301 13.61 -7.87 34.45
CA TRP A 301 13.81 -6.51 33.95
C TRP A 301 13.45 -6.39 32.46
N GLU A 302 13.87 -7.35 31.63
CA GLU A 302 13.50 -7.39 30.21
C GLU A 302 11.98 -7.50 30.03
N ASN A 303 11.30 -8.31 30.83
CA ASN A 303 9.84 -8.44 30.79
C ASN A 303 9.14 -7.13 31.18
N GLU A 304 9.57 -6.45 32.24
CA GLU A 304 9.03 -5.14 32.64
C GLU A 304 9.20 -4.10 31.54
N VAL A 305 10.36 -4.05 30.88
CA VAL A 305 10.61 -3.14 29.75
C VAL A 305 9.71 -3.47 28.56
N LEU A 306 9.50 -4.76 28.27
CA LEU A 306 8.61 -5.19 27.20
C LEU A 306 7.14 -4.88 27.50
N GLU A 307 6.68 -5.05 28.74
CA GLU A 307 5.33 -4.69 29.17
C GLU A 307 5.07 -3.19 29.01
N LEU A 308 6.01 -2.34 29.43
CA LEU A 308 5.90 -0.88 29.25
C LEU A 308 5.86 -0.48 27.77
N ARG A 309 6.68 -1.13 26.92
CA ARG A 309 6.66 -0.88 25.47
C ARG A 309 5.35 -1.34 24.84
N PHE A 310 4.81 -2.46 25.28
CA PHE A 310 3.55 -3.00 24.80
C PHE A 310 2.39 -2.07 25.15
N GLU A 311 2.31 -1.61 26.41
CA GLU A 311 1.28 -0.69 26.88
C GLU A 311 1.32 0.64 26.09
N LYS A 312 2.52 1.18 25.84
CA LYS A 312 2.68 2.37 24.99
C LYS A 312 2.19 2.13 23.56
N CYS A 313 2.57 1.01 22.94
CA CYS A 313 2.15 0.66 21.59
C CYS A 313 0.62 0.48 21.49
N GLN A 314 0.01 -0.11 22.52
CA GLN A 314 -1.44 -0.23 22.63
C GLN A 314 -2.12 1.13 22.73
N SER A 315 -1.58 2.03 23.56
CA SER A 315 -2.10 3.40 23.69
C SER A 315 -2.00 4.18 22.36
N GLU A 316 -0.88 4.09 21.64
CA GLU A 316 -0.71 4.72 20.33
C GLU A 316 -1.69 4.18 19.29
N ARG A 317 -1.92 2.86 19.29
CA ARG A 317 -2.93 2.22 18.42
C ARG A 317 -4.33 2.75 18.71
N ASP A 318 -4.70 2.80 19.98
CA ASP A 318 -6.04 3.21 20.41
C ASP A 318 -6.28 4.70 20.13
N GLU A 319 -5.26 5.54 20.31
CA GLU A 319 -5.29 6.95 19.92
C GLU A 319 -5.45 7.11 18.41
N LEU A 320 -4.67 6.38 17.61
CA LEU A 320 -4.75 6.45 16.14
C LEU A 320 -6.13 6.02 15.63
N HIS A 321 -6.70 4.96 16.23
CA HIS A 321 -8.04 4.51 15.92
C HIS A 321 -9.10 5.58 16.26
N SER A 322 -9.00 6.21 17.44
CA SER A 322 -9.90 7.29 17.85
C SER A 322 -9.82 8.51 16.92
N ARG A 323 -8.61 8.92 16.53
CA ARG A 323 -8.39 10.01 15.57
C ARG A 323 -8.97 9.68 14.19
N PHE A 324 -8.78 8.45 13.72
CA PHE A 324 -9.33 8.00 12.44
C PHE A 324 -10.86 8.05 12.43
N VAL A 325 -11.51 7.52 13.47
CA VAL A 325 -12.97 7.55 13.62
C VAL A 325 -13.48 8.99 13.68
N SER A 326 -12.81 9.87 14.44
CA SER A 326 -13.16 11.28 14.54
C SER A 326 -13.06 11.99 13.19
N ALA A 327 -11.98 11.75 12.44
CA ALA A 327 -11.79 12.33 11.11
C ALA A 327 -12.86 11.86 10.09
N ILE A 328 -13.29 10.60 10.17
CA ILE A 328 -14.41 10.08 9.36
C ILE A 328 -15.70 10.82 9.69
N PHE A 329 -16.03 10.95 10.98
CA PHE A 329 -17.24 11.65 11.39
C PHE A 329 -17.24 13.11 10.97
N GLU A 330 -16.11 13.82 11.12
CA GLU A 330 -15.99 15.20 10.64
C GLU A 330 -16.17 15.31 9.12
N LEU A 331 -15.59 14.39 8.35
CA LEU A 331 -15.73 14.36 6.89
C LEU A 331 -17.18 14.11 6.50
N GLN A 332 -17.83 13.12 7.12
CA GLN A 332 -19.25 12.80 6.90
C GLN A 332 -20.16 13.98 7.29
N GLN A 333 -19.86 14.67 8.38
CA GLN A 333 -20.61 15.86 8.78
C GLN A 333 -20.44 17.00 7.76
N LYS A 334 -19.21 17.26 7.29
CA LYS A 334 -18.95 18.31 6.29
C LYS A 334 -19.62 18.00 4.95
N THR A 335 -19.54 16.77 4.46
CA THR A 335 -20.21 16.37 3.22
C THR A 335 -21.74 16.37 3.40
N GLY A 336 -22.24 15.89 4.55
CA GLY A 336 -23.66 15.94 4.89
C GLY A 336 -24.21 17.37 4.89
N LEU A 337 -23.54 18.31 5.56
CA LEU A 337 -23.93 19.73 5.56
C LEU A 337 -23.89 20.34 4.15
N LYS A 338 -22.88 20.01 3.34
CA LYS A 338 -22.79 20.47 1.95
C LYS A 338 -23.95 19.93 1.11
N ASN A 339 -24.31 18.66 1.28
CA ASN A 339 -25.43 18.04 0.56
C ASN A 339 -26.75 18.71 0.94
N VAL A 340 -27.03 18.88 2.23
CA VAL A 340 -28.23 19.58 2.71
C VAL A 340 -28.31 21.01 2.18
N LEU A 341 -27.17 21.72 2.12
CA LEU A 341 -27.13 23.07 1.54
C LEU A 341 -27.43 23.08 0.05
N LEU A 342 -26.90 22.12 -0.71
CA LEU A 342 -27.15 21.96 -2.14
C LEU A 342 -28.62 21.57 -2.40
N GLU A 343 -29.18 20.66 -1.62
CA GLU A 343 -30.60 20.28 -1.68
C GLU A 343 -31.49 21.49 -1.45
N LYS A 344 -31.27 22.28 -0.38
CA LYS A 344 -32.03 23.51 -0.13
C LYS A 344 -31.88 24.55 -1.23
N LYS A 345 -30.70 24.64 -1.84
CA LYS A 345 -30.49 25.56 -2.97
C LYS A 345 -31.26 25.10 -4.21
N LEU A 346 -31.29 23.79 -4.46
CA LEU A 346 -32.02 23.17 -5.56
C LEU A 346 -33.53 23.35 -5.36
N GLU A 347 -34.04 23.05 -4.17
CA GLU A 347 -35.43 23.27 -3.76
C GLU A 347 -35.85 24.72 -4.01
N LYS A 348 -35.09 25.71 -3.51
CA LYS A 348 -35.41 27.13 -3.75
C LYS A 348 -35.35 27.53 -5.22
N LEU A 349 -34.45 26.95 -6.02
CA LEU A 349 -34.37 27.22 -7.45
C LEU A 349 -35.56 26.60 -8.20
N SER A 350 -36.02 25.41 -7.79
CA SER A 350 -37.23 24.78 -8.32
C SER A 350 -38.48 25.58 -7.97
N ASP A 351 -38.64 26.02 -6.72
CA ASP A 351 -39.77 26.87 -6.31
C ASP A 351 -39.81 28.16 -7.14
N LEU A 352 -38.64 28.77 -7.37
CA LEU A 352 -38.53 29.99 -8.16
C LEU A 352 -38.82 29.73 -9.63
N LEU A 353 -38.43 28.57 -10.17
CA LEU A 353 -38.79 28.14 -11.53
C LEU A 353 -40.32 28.01 -11.65
N GLU A 354 -40.96 27.29 -10.74
CA GLU A 354 -42.41 27.06 -10.74
C GLU A 354 -43.19 28.39 -10.64
N GLN A 355 -42.76 29.29 -9.75
CA GLN A 355 -43.34 30.65 -9.66
C GLN A 355 -43.21 31.43 -10.98
N ARG A 356 -42.07 31.32 -11.67
CA ARG A 356 -41.85 31.98 -12.96
C ARG A 356 -42.69 31.36 -14.06
N GLU A 357 -42.85 30.04 -14.08
CA GLU A 357 -43.72 29.34 -15.04
C GLU A 357 -45.19 29.72 -14.87
N VAL A 358 -45.68 29.85 -13.63
CA VAL A 358 -47.03 30.35 -13.34
C VAL A 358 -47.19 31.79 -13.82
N GLN A 359 -46.25 32.70 -13.48
CA GLN A 359 -46.29 34.09 -13.94
C GLN A 359 -46.29 34.20 -15.47
N ILE A 360 -45.46 33.40 -16.16
CA ILE A 360 -45.43 33.37 -17.62
C ILE A 360 -46.77 32.88 -18.16
N SER A 361 -47.34 31.82 -17.58
CA SER A 361 -48.64 31.26 -18.00
C SER A 361 -49.78 32.27 -17.83
N GLU A 362 -49.82 33.00 -16.72
CA GLU A 362 -50.80 34.07 -16.47
C GLU A 362 -50.69 35.21 -17.50
N VAL A 363 -49.47 35.67 -17.77
CA VAL A 363 -49.23 36.74 -18.76
C VAL A 363 -49.64 36.30 -20.16
N LEU A 364 -49.31 35.06 -20.55
CA LEU A 364 -49.69 34.51 -21.85
C LEU A 364 -51.21 34.39 -21.99
N ALA A 365 -51.90 33.96 -20.93
CA ALA A 365 -53.37 33.88 -20.91
C ALA A 365 -54.03 35.27 -21.01
N ALA A 366 -53.51 36.26 -20.28
CA ALA A 366 -54.04 37.63 -20.29
C ALA A 366 -53.81 38.36 -21.62
N ALA A 367 -52.68 38.10 -22.29
CA ALA A 367 -52.31 38.81 -23.52
C ALA A 367 -53.05 38.31 -24.78
N GLN A 368 -53.74 37.16 -24.71
CA GLN A 368 -54.49 36.54 -25.83
C GLN A 368 -53.66 36.46 -27.14
N LEU A 369 -52.35 36.23 -27.01
CA LEU A 369 -51.44 36.15 -28.14
C LEU A 369 -51.66 34.84 -28.91
N ASP A 370 -51.43 34.87 -30.22
CA ASP A 370 -51.45 33.66 -31.05
C ASP A 370 -50.43 32.63 -30.52
N PRO A 371 -50.87 31.43 -30.08
CA PRO A 371 -49.97 30.41 -29.53
C PRO A 371 -48.83 30.02 -30.48
N ALA A 372 -49.08 30.02 -31.80
CA ALA A 372 -48.07 29.65 -32.78
C ALA A 372 -46.96 30.71 -32.90
N ALA A 373 -47.32 32.00 -32.82
CA ALA A 373 -46.36 33.10 -32.82
C ALA A 373 -45.49 33.11 -31.55
N VAL A 374 -46.08 32.86 -30.37
CA VAL A 374 -45.36 32.79 -29.09
C VAL A 374 -44.36 31.64 -29.07
N ILE A 375 -44.77 30.43 -29.48
CA ILE A 375 -43.87 29.26 -29.52
C ILE A 375 -42.68 29.53 -30.45
N ASN A 376 -42.91 30.11 -31.63
CA ASN A 376 -41.84 30.45 -32.57
C ASN A 376 -40.90 31.53 -32.02
N MET A 377 -41.42 32.52 -31.30
CA MET A 377 -40.60 33.56 -30.67
C MET A 377 -39.76 33.00 -29.52
N ASN A 378 -40.35 32.17 -28.65
CA ASN A 378 -39.66 31.48 -27.57
C ASN A 378 -38.54 30.58 -28.10
N LYS A 379 -38.82 29.79 -29.16
CA LYS A 379 -37.79 28.94 -29.78
C LYS A 379 -36.61 29.75 -30.32
N LYS A 380 -36.87 30.88 -31.00
CA LYS A 380 -35.79 31.78 -31.47
C LYS A 380 -35.00 32.40 -30.32
N LEU A 381 -35.67 32.74 -29.22
CA LEU A 381 -35.01 33.28 -28.03
C LEU A 381 -34.15 32.22 -27.35
N GLU A 382 -34.64 31.00 -27.24
CA GLU A 382 -33.95 29.84 -26.69
C GLU A 382 -32.72 29.47 -27.52
N ASP A 383 -32.85 29.42 -28.85
CA ASP A 383 -31.71 29.24 -29.77
C ASP A 383 -30.65 30.34 -29.58
N MET A 384 -31.06 31.60 -29.38
CA MET A 384 -30.14 32.71 -29.14
C MET A 384 -29.46 32.63 -27.76
N LEU A 385 -30.20 32.24 -26.72
CA LEU A 385 -29.65 32.02 -25.37
C LEU A 385 -28.65 30.85 -25.38
N ASN A 386 -28.98 29.75 -26.05
CA ASN A 386 -28.09 28.61 -26.19
C ASN A 386 -26.79 29.00 -26.90
N ARG A 387 -26.86 29.72 -28.03
CA ARG A 387 -25.67 30.24 -28.71
C ARG A 387 -24.82 31.12 -27.81
N LYS A 388 -25.44 32.01 -27.02
CA LYS A 388 -24.71 32.86 -26.07
C LYS A 388 -24.08 32.04 -24.95
N ASN A 389 -24.77 31.05 -24.41
CA ASN A 389 -24.24 30.16 -23.36
C ASN A 389 -23.06 29.34 -23.88
N THR A 390 -23.15 28.77 -25.08
CA THR A 390 -22.03 28.09 -25.72
C THR A 390 -20.85 29.05 -25.92
N ALA A 391 -21.09 30.26 -26.44
CA ALA A 391 -20.02 31.26 -26.59
C ALA A 391 -19.38 31.64 -25.25
N ILE A 392 -20.14 31.72 -24.15
CA ILE A 392 -19.60 31.94 -22.81
C ILE A 392 -18.72 30.77 -22.38
N GLN A 393 -19.15 29.54 -22.60
CA GLN A 393 -18.37 28.34 -22.28
C GLN A 393 -17.08 28.28 -23.10
N ASP A 394 -17.16 28.55 -24.40
CA ASP A 394 -16.00 28.57 -25.30
C ASP A 394 -14.99 29.66 -24.88
N LEU A 395 -15.46 30.86 -24.57
CA LEU A 395 -14.60 31.95 -24.09
C LEU A 395 -13.99 31.63 -22.72
N GLN A 396 -14.73 30.99 -21.81
CA GLN A 396 -14.19 30.53 -20.53
C GLN A 396 -13.11 29.46 -20.73
N TYR A 397 -13.31 28.54 -21.68
CA TYR A 397 -12.34 27.52 -22.04
C TYR A 397 -11.07 28.13 -22.66
N GLU A 398 -11.23 29.03 -23.63
CA GLU A 398 -10.10 29.74 -24.25
C GLU A 398 -9.34 30.60 -23.23
N LEU A 399 -10.04 31.28 -22.32
CA LEU A 399 -9.40 31.99 -21.21
C LEU A 399 -8.58 31.04 -20.34
N ALA A 400 -9.15 29.89 -19.96
CA ALA A 400 -8.43 28.88 -19.17
C ALA A 400 -7.19 28.35 -19.91
N LYS A 401 -7.29 28.14 -21.22
CA LYS A 401 -6.20 27.68 -22.09
C LYS A 401 -5.07 28.69 -22.20
N VAL A 402 -5.41 29.97 -22.38
CA VAL A 402 -4.42 31.06 -22.40
C VAL A 402 -3.76 31.22 -21.04
N CYS A 403 -4.52 31.17 -19.93
CA CYS A 403 -3.95 31.22 -18.58
C CYS A 403 -2.97 30.07 -18.34
N LYS A 404 -3.32 28.86 -18.78
CA LYS A 404 -2.45 27.70 -18.66
C LYS A 404 -1.18 27.86 -19.50
N ALA A 405 -1.30 28.25 -20.76
CA ALA A 405 -0.15 28.47 -21.64
C ALA A 405 0.79 29.55 -21.09
N HIS A 406 0.24 30.61 -20.48
CA HIS A 406 1.00 31.63 -19.77
C HIS A 406 1.77 31.04 -18.57
N ASP A 407 1.12 30.26 -17.71
CA ASP A 407 1.74 29.68 -16.52
C ASP A 407 2.80 28.61 -16.88
N ASP A 408 2.55 27.81 -17.92
CA ASP A 408 3.51 26.84 -18.46
C ASP A 408 4.74 27.56 -19.03
N LEU A 409 4.54 28.66 -19.77
CA LEU A 409 5.62 29.48 -20.30
C LEU A 409 6.47 30.10 -19.19
N LEU A 410 5.84 30.61 -18.13
CA LEU A 410 6.55 31.10 -16.94
C LEU A 410 7.39 30.00 -16.30
N ALA A 411 6.86 28.78 -16.17
CA ALA A 411 7.61 27.65 -15.63
C ALA A 411 8.81 27.26 -16.52
N ILE A 412 8.66 27.30 -17.85
CA ILE A 412 9.76 27.05 -18.80
C ILE A 412 10.84 28.12 -18.67
N TYR A 413 10.47 29.40 -18.62
CA TYR A 413 11.44 30.48 -18.44
C TYR A 413 12.15 30.40 -17.09
N GLU A 414 11.42 30.12 -16.01
CA GLU A 414 12.02 29.89 -14.69
C GLU A 414 13.06 28.74 -14.73
N SER A 415 12.74 27.64 -15.42
CA SER A 415 13.65 26.50 -15.60
C SER A 415 14.88 26.88 -16.43
N LYS A 416 14.70 27.62 -17.53
CA LYS A 416 15.82 28.07 -18.38
C LYS A 416 16.72 29.09 -17.68
N LEU A 417 16.17 30.03 -16.93
CA LEU A 417 16.98 30.97 -16.15
C LEU A 417 17.82 30.24 -15.10
N GLN A 418 17.24 29.22 -14.45
CA GLN A 418 17.97 28.38 -13.52
C GLN A 418 19.09 27.58 -14.20
N GLU A 419 18.88 27.08 -15.42
CA GLU A 419 19.91 26.40 -16.24
C GLU A 419 21.10 27.32 -16.56
N TYR A 420 20.85 28.60 -16.82
CA TYR A 420 21.90 29.63 -17.02
C TYR A 420 22.48 30.20 -15.72
N GLY A 421 22.10 29.66 -14.57
CA GLY A 421 22.63 30.06 -13.26
C GLY A 421 22.05 31.36 -12.69
N ILE A 422 20.93 31.85 -13.23
CA ILE A 422 20.24 33.05 -12.75
C ILE A 422 19.13 32.61 -11.76
N PRO A 423 19.29 32.86 -10.45
CA PRO A 423 18.30 32.48 -9.45
C PRO A 423 17.02 33.31 -9.56
N LYS A 424 15.87 32.73 -9.17
CA LYS A 424 14.56 33.42 -9.19
C LYS A 424 14.54 34.74 -8.39
N THR A 425 15.42 34.88 -7.40
CA THR A 425 15.58 36.08 -6.58
C THR A 425 16.19 37.26 -7.33
N GLU A 426 16.90 37.04 -8.44
CA GLU A 426 17.55 38.10 -9.23
C GLU A 426 16.61 38.79 -10.24
N LEU A 427 15.40 38.25 -10.48
CA LEU A 427 14.45 38.85 -11.43
C LEU A 427 13.87 40.20 -10.98
N GLY A 428 13.86 40.50 -9.68
CA GLY A 428 13.36 41.78 -9.15
C GLY A 428 11.84 42.00 -9.24
N PHE A 429 11.08 41.05 -9.80
CA PHE A 429 9.61 41.05 -9.82
C PHE A 429 9.06 39.62 -9.70
N GLN A 430 7.83 39.49 -9.21
CA GLN A 430 7.13 38.21 -9.14
C GLN A 430 6.05 38.15 -10.24
N PRO A 431 6.16 37.21 -11.20
CA PRO A 431 5.16 37.05 -12.25
C PRO A 431 3.77 36.74 -11.65
N LEU A 432 2.74 37.45 -12.10
CA LEU A 432 1.36 37.22 -11.66
C LEU A 432 0.80 35.98 -12.34
N ARG A 433 0.49 34.93 -11.57
CA ARG A 433 -0.22 33.75 -12.07
C ARG A 433 -1.72 33.94 -11.94
N MET A 434 -2.47 33.77 -13.02
CA MET A 434 -3.92 33.97 -13.03
C MET A 434 -4.60 32.80 -12.30
N LYS A 435 -5.13 33.06 -11.10
CA LYS A 435 -6.05 32.14 -10.42
C LYS A 435 -7.45 32.33 -11.01
N THR A 436 -7.83 31.49 -11.97
CA THR A 436 -9.24 31.38 -12.39
C THR A 436 -10.08 30.97 -11.19
N ILE A 437 -11.05 31.81 -10.82
CA ILE A 437 -11.95 31.57 -9.67
C ILE A 437 -12.80 30.34 -10.01
N GLY A 438 -12.60 29.24 -9.27
CA GLY A 438 -13.46 28.04 -9.33
C GLY A 438 -12.87 26.82 -10.06
N THR A 439 -11.76 26.96 -10.80
CA THR A 439 -11.13 25.84 -11.51
C THR A 439 -9.67 25.69 -11.11
N LYS A 440 -9.33 24.57 -10.44
CA LYS A 440 -7.94 24.12 -10.36
C LYS A 440 -7.52 23.68 -11.76
N LEU A 441 -6.81 24.55 -12.48
CA LEU A 441 -6.20 24.22 -13.77
C LEU A 441 -5.28 22.99 -13.59
N SER A 442 -5.48 21.96 -14.41
CA SER A 442 -4.77 20.68 -14.31
C SER A 442 -3.32 20.77 -14.80
N LEU A 443 -2.44 19.95 -14.21
CA LEU A 443 -1.03 19.76 -14.56
C LEU A 443 -0.85 18.90 -15.85
N GLY A 444 -1.77 18.99 -16.81
CA GLY A 444 -1.66 18.27 -18.08
C GLY A 444 -0.53 18.83 -18.98
N PRO A 445 -0.21 18.19 -20.12
CA PRO A 445 0.78 18.70 -21.07
C PRO A 445 0.45 20.12 -21.58
N ALA A 446 1.49 20.84 -22.01
CA ALA A 446 1.40 22.24 -22.39
C ALA A 446 0.29 22.48 -23.42
N GLY A 447 -0.61 23.42 -23.12
CA GLY A 447 -1.71 23.80 -24.01
C GLY A 447 -3.01 22.97 -23.93
N LEU A 448 -3.07 21.91 -23.11
CA LEU A 448 -4.31 21.15 -22.89
C LEU A 448 -4.95 21.47 -21.53
N VAL A 449 -6.13 22.11 -21.52
CA VAL A 449 -6.94 22.22 -20.29
C VAL A 449 -7.84 20.99 -20.23
N THR A 450 -7.53 20.07 -19.32
CA THR A 450 -8.46 18.97 -18.99
C THR A 450 -9.34 19.39 -17.82
N ALA A 451 -10.66 19.17 -17.95
CA ALA A 451 -11.55 19.27 -16.80
C ALA A 451 -11.15 18.15 -15.83
N ASN A 452 -10.67 18.51 -14.62
CA ASN A 452 -10.50 17.54 -13.56
C ASN A 452 -11.90 17.02 -13.18
N GLN A 453 -12.13 15.72 -13.33
CA GLN A 453 -13.26 15.03 -12.70
C GLN A 453 -13.10 15.02 -11.18
#